data_AF-A0A7S1HM55-F1
#
_entry.id   AF-A0A7S1HM55-F1
#
_cell.length_a   1.000
_cell.length_b   1.000
_cell.length_c   1.000
_cell.angle_alpha   90.00
_cell.angle_beta   90.00
_cell.angle_gamma   90.00
#
_symmetry.space_group_name_H-M   'P 1'
#
loop_
_entity.id
_entity.type
_entity.pdbx_description
1 polymer ?
#
loop_
_entity_poly.entity_id
_entity_poly.type
_entity_poly.pdbx_seq_one_letter_code
_entity_poly.pdbx_strand_id
1 'polypeptide(L)'
;FFLARVSAATPSPLLPSCCCSRGVTAHHRYLIIARASILRGSGIRLPLLLALTLQSAPTARAFSIPSLRSFCMSTNPPDPKRTKLEPMSKPITFVTGNAKKLAEVRAIVGEELPMVSMKIDLPELQGEPEDVSREKCRLAAKESGGPVLVEDTSLCFNALNGLPGVYIKWFLEGIGHEGLNNMLMAYGDKSAYAQCIFAYAKGPGEEPVVFVGRTEGKIVPARGPLDFGWDPVFQPDGHDKTYAELDKEIKNSISHRGRSLEKVKAYFKENPSALP
;
A
#
# COMPACT_ATOMS: atom_id res chain seq x y z
N PHE A 1 -12.47 48.49 0.03
CA PHE A 1 -13.51 48.28 -1.00
C PHE A 1 -12.87 47.73 -2.26
N PHE A 2 -12.92 46.41 -2.46
CA PHE A 2 -12.64 45.78 -3.74
C PHE A 2 -13.72 44.71 -3.93
N LEU A 3 -14.71 45.03 -4.76
CA LEU A 3 -15.84 44.17 -5.09
C LEU A 3 -15.46 43.32 -6.31
N ALA A 4 -15.17 42.04 -6.09
CA ALA A 4 -15.04 41.08 -7.17
C ALA A 4 -16.45 40.62 -7.59
N ARG A 5 -16.86 40.99 -8.81
CA ARG A 5 -18.09 40.48 -9.46
C ARG A 5 -17.82 39.07 -9.97
N VAL A 6 -18.55 38.10 -9.44
CA VAL A 6 -18.69 36.76 -10.04
C VAL A 6 -19.89 36.82 -10.99
N SER A 7 -19.67 36.61 -12.28
CA SER A 7 -20.74 36.46 -13.27
C SER A 7 -21.06 34.99 -13.43
N ALA A 8 -22.30 34.62 -13.11
CA ALA A 8 -22.85 33.29 -13.32
C ALA A 8 -23.06 33.01 -14.81
N ALA A 9 -22.67 31.82 -15.26
CA ALA A 9 -23.01 31.29 -16.58
C ALA A 9 -24.36 30.55 -16.49
N THR A 10 -25.32 30.98 -17.29
CA THR A 10 -26.64 30.34 -17.45
C THR A 10 -26.57 29.15 -18.41
N PRO A 11 -27.37 28.08 -18.20
CA PRO A 11 -27.42 26.94 -19.11
C PRO A 11 -28.30 27.23 -20.35
N SER A 12 -27.83 26.83 -21.53
CA SER A 12 -28.61 26.86 -22.78
C SER A 12 -29.22 25.48 -23.09
N PRO A 13 -30.41 25.43 -23.74
CA PRO A 13 -31.24 24.23 -23.81
C PRO A 13 -30.89 23.28 -24.97
N LEU A 14 -31.34 22.03 -24.79
CA LEU A 14 -31.29 20.89 -25.69
C LEU A 14 -32.14 21.05 -26.97
N LEU A 15 -31.75 20.31 -28.03
CA LEU A 15 -32.53 19.46 -28.98
C LEU A 15 -31.99 19.57 -30.43
N PRO A 16 -32.28 18.62 -31.36
CA PRO A 16 -32.50 17.17 -31.24
C PRO A 16 -31.71 16.30 -32.26
N SER A 17 -31.86 15.00 -32.08
CA SER A 17 -31.52 13.82 -32.90
C SER A 17 -31.42 13.95 -34.43
N CYS A 18 -30.42 13.26 -35.02
CA CYS A 18 -30.55 12.65 -36.34
C CYS A 18 -29.70 11.37 -36.47
N CYS A 19 -30.34 10.25 -36.81
CA CYS A 19 -29.71 9.00 -37.24
C CYS A 19 -29.21 9.14 -38.68
N CYS A 20 -27.99 8.68 -38.98
CA CYS A 20 -27.78 7.82 -40.16
C CYS A 20 -26.41 7.12 -40.12
N SER A 21 -26.46 5.86 -40.52
CA SER A 21 -25.37 4.88 -40.68
C SER A 21 -24.29 5.27 -41.71
N ARG A 22 -23.04 4.87 -41.46
CA ARG A 22 -22.26 3.89 -42.27
C ARG A 22 -20.80 3.88 -41.81
N GLY A 23 -20.25 2.68 -41.66
CA GLY A 23 -18.87 2.46 -41.25
C GLY A 23 -17.87 2.64 -42.39
N VAL A 24 -16.66 3.04 -42.03
CA VAL A 24 -15.43 2.81 -42.78
C VAL A 24 -14.29 2.59 -41.78
N THR A 25 -13.62 1.46 -41.90
CA THR A 25 -12.39 1.06 -41.22
C THR A 25 -11.18 1.86 -41.74
N ALA A 26 -10.31 2.38 -40.86
CA ALA A 26 -8.87 2.44 -41.12
C ALA A 26 -8.03 2.81 -39.89
N HIS A 27 -6.90 2.11 -39.81
CA HIS A 27 -5.77 2.13 -38.89
C HIS A 27 -5.11 3.48 -38.53
N HIS A 28 -4.52 3.47 -37.32
CA HIS A 28 -3.18 4.00 -36.97
C HIS A 28 -2.95 5.53 -36.89
N ARG A 29 -2.77 6.05 -35.66
CA ARG A 29 -1.45 6.41 -35.04
C ARG A 29 -1.65 7.45 -33.93
N TYR A 30 -0.93 7.22 -32.83
CA TYR A 30 -0.78 8.12 -31.69
C TYR A 30 -0.21 9.48 -32.13
N LEU A 31 -0.86 10.57 -31.73
CA LEU A 31 -0.34 11.93 -31.84
C LEU A 31 0.28 12.33 -30.49
N ILE A 32 1.61 12.31 -30.44
CA ILE A 32 2.38 12.93 -29.36
C ILE A 32 2.33 14.45 -29.59
N ILE A 33 1.70 15.18 -28.67
CA ILE A 33 1.74 16.65 -28.65
C ILE A 33 2.98 17.05 -27.84
N ALA A 34 4.07 17.36 -28.54
CA ALA A 34 5.15 18.18 -28.00
C ALA A 34 5.17 19.48 -28.82
N ARG A 35 4.85 20.61 -28.20
CA ARG A 35 5.01 21.93 -28.81
C ARG A 35 6.06 22.72 -28.03
N ALA A 36 7.05 23.14 -28.79
CA ALA A 36 8.27 23.79 -28.37
C ALA A 36 8.15 25.33 -28.32
N SER A 37 9.17 25.91 -27.69
CA SER A 37 9.85 27.17 -28.05
C SER A 37 9.44 28.46 -27.34
N ILE A 38 10.38 28.96 -26.52
CA ILE A 38 10.76 30.37 -26.50
C ILE A 38 12.29 30.45 -26.64
N LEU A 39 12.74 31.14 -27.69
CA LEU A 39 14.12 31.51 -28.01
C LEU A 39 14.48 32.87 -27.41
N ARG A 40 15.74 33.04 -26.98
CA ARG A 40 16.66 34.22 -27.05
C ARG A 40 17.83 33.94 -26.08
N GLY A 41 19.12 34.08 -26.39
CA GLY A 41 19.81 34.47 -27.61
C GLY A 41 21.35 34.38 -27.45
N SER A 42 22.04 34.47 -28.60
CA SER A 42 23.39 35.03 -28.86
C SER A 42 24.63 34.53 -28.09
N GLY A 43 25.60 33.96 -28.84
CA GLY A 43 27.00 33.85 -28.36
C GLY A 43 28.00 32.93 -29.10
N ILE A 44 28.20 33.12 -30.41
CA ILE A 44 29.50 33.04 -31.15
C ILE A 44 30.40 31.75 -31.10
N ARG A 45 30.50 31.11 -32.30
CA ARG A 45 31.62 30.50 -33.08
C ARG A 45 32.47 29.26 -32.63
N LEU A 46 32.21 28.14 -33.33
CA LEU A 46 33.09 27.24 -34.15
C LEU A 46 34.25 26.39 -33.51
N PRO A 47 34.77 25.32 -34.18
CA PRO A 47 34.86 23.97 -33.61
C PRO A 47 36.30 23.40 -33.58
N LEU A 48 36.53 22.26 -32.91
CA LEU A 48 37.67 21.42 -33.25
C LEU A 48 37.39 19.93 -33.05
N LEU A 49 37.67 19.20 -34.12
CA LEU A 49 37.64 17.76 -34.32
C LEU A 49 38.97 17.16 -33.85
N LEU A 50 38.98 16.02 -33.14
CA LEU A 50 40.07 15.00 -33.16
C LEU A 50 39.60 13.79 -32.34
N ALA A 51 39.12 12.70 -32.94
CA ALA A 51 39.85 11.58 -33.55
C ALA A 51 40.43 10.58 -32.53
N LEU A 52 39.95 9.34 -32.66
CA LEU A 52 40.39 8.12 -31.99
C LEU A 52 41.88 7.84 -32.24
N THR A 53 42.55 7.27 -31.24
CA THR A 53 43.64 6.32 -31.45
C THR A 53 43.53 5.12 -30.51
N LEU A 54 43.39 3.94 -31.12
CA LEU A 54 43.68 2.63 -30.56
C LEU A 54 45.20 2.47 -30.46
N GLN A 55 45.70 1.90 -29.37
CA GLN A 55 47.05 1.37 -29.32
C GLN A 55 47.12 0.04 -28.58
N SER A 56 47.83 -0.87 -29.21
CA SER A 56 48.03 -2.29 -28.98
C SER A 56 49.05 -2.62 -27.88
N ALA A 57 48.91 -3.84 -27.34
CA ALA A 57 49.82 -4.59 -26.45
C ALA A 57 51.26 -4.75 -27.02
N PRO A 58 52.30 -5.30 -26.33
CA PRO A 58 52.27 -6.54 -25.52
C PRO A 58 53.23 -6.61 -24.30
N THR A 59 53.15 -7.69 -23.50
CA THR A 59 54.34 -8.48 -23.08
C THR A 59 53.91 -9.73 -22.30
N ALA A 60 54.37 -10.89 -22.79
CA ALA A 60 54.23 -12.19 -22.15
C ALA A 60 55.35 -12.39 -21.10
N ARG A 61 55.04 -13.03 -19.98
CA ARG A 61 56.03 -13.68 -19.11
C ARG A 61 55.61 -15.13 -18.86
N ALA A 62 56.52 -16.03 -19.21
CA ALA A 62 56.43 -17.45 -18.95
C ALA A 62 56.59 -17.73 -17.45
N PHE A 63 55.75 -18.63 -16.92
CA PHE A 63 55.95 -19.24 -15.60
C PHE A 63 55.95 -20.76 -15.74
N SER A 64 56.96 -21.37 -15.13
CA SER A 64 57.27 -22.80 -15.14
C SER A 64 56.21 -23.66 -14.46
N ILE A 65 55.97 -24.83 -15.05
CA ILE A 65 55.11 -25.91 -14.54
C ILE A 65 55.92 -26.80 -13.58
N PRO A 66 55.46 -27.09 -12.35
CA PRO A 66 55.95 -28.22 -11.57
C PRO A 66 55.08 -29.47 -11.81
N SER A 67 55.76 -30.56 -12.15
CA SER A 67 55.44 -31.98 -12.01
C SER A 67 54.10 -32.37 -11.35
N LEU A 68 53.25 -33.04 -12.14
CA LEU A 68 52.03 -33.74 -11.72
C LEU A 68 52.36 -34.90 -10.75
N ARG A 69 52.01 -34.74 -9.46
CA ARG A 69 51.75 -35.88 -8.58
C ARG A 69 50.31 -36.32 -8.79
N SER A 70 50.13 -37.59 -9.16
CA SER A 70 48.85 -38.28 -9.25
C SER A 70 48.10 -38.18 -7.91
N PHE A 71 47.08 -37.34 -7.85
CA PHE A 71 46.12 -37.32 -6.76
C PHE A 71 44.90 -38.12 -7.23
N CYS A 72 44.82 -39.36 -6.79
CA CYS A 72 43.69 -40.25 -7.08
C CYS A 72 42.47 -39.69 -6.32
N MET A 73 41.59 -38.98 -7.02
CA MET A 73 40.30 -38.58 -6.46
C MET A 73 39.39 -39.80 -6.38
N SER A 74 39.22 -40.30 -5.16
CA SER A 74 38.11 -41.18 -4.80
C SER A 74 36.80 -40.42 -5.08
N THR A 75 36.15 -40.76 -6.19
CA THR A 75 34.81 -40.28 -6.51
C THR A 75 33.83 -41.35 -6.02
N ASN A 76 33.37 -41.22 -4.78
CA ASN A 76 32.17 -41.94 -4.39
C ASN A 76 30.99 -41.30 -5.14
N PRO A 77 30.13 -42.09 -5.82
CA PRO A 77 28.93 -41.57 -6.45
C PRO A 77 27.98 -41.02 -5.38
N PRO A 78 27.26 -39.91 -5.63
CA PRO A 78 26.30 -39.38 -4.68
C PRO A 78 25.14 -40.35 -4.47
N ASP A 79 24.80 -40.57 -3.20
CA ASP A 79 23.70 -41.41 -2.72
C ASP A 79 22.36 -41.00 -3.40
N PRO A 80 21.59 -41.94 -3.98
CA PRO A 80 20.33 -41.65 -4.69
C PRO A 80 19.18 -41.18 -3.78
N LYS A 81 19.37 -41.10 -2.45
CA LYS A 81 18.40 -40.46 -1.56
C LYS A 81 18.60 -38.95 -1.55
N ARG A 82 18.28 -38.31 -2.68
CA ARG A 82 17.90 -36.89 -2.70
C ARG A 82 16.63 -36.77 -1.88
N THR A 83 16.78 -36.47 -0.60
CA THR A 83 15.71 -36.01 0.28
C THR A 83 14.89 -34.99 -0.50
N LYS A 84 13.59 -35.27 -0.67
CA LYS A 84 12.63 -34.20 -0.96
C LYS A 84 12.91 -33.14 0.09
N LEU A 85 13.39 -31.96 -0.32
CA LEU A 85 13.26 -30.80 0.54
C LEU A 85 11.75 -30.65 0.73
N GLU A 86 11.26 -31.02 1.91
CA GLU A 86 9.98 -30.54 2.39
C GLU A 86 9.98 -29.02 2.16
N PRO A 87 8.97 -28.46 1.48
CA PRO A 87 8.94 -27.03 1.23
C PRO A 87 9.02 -26.33 2.58
N MET A 88 10.14 -25.65 2.82
CA MET A 88 10.31 -24.77 3.98
C MET A 88 9.12 -23.81 3.99
N SER A 89 8.34 -23.85 5.08
CA SER A 89 7.20 -22.96 5.29
C SER A 89 7.63 -21.51 5.08
N LYS A 90 7.05 -20.86 4.06
CA LYS A 90 7.37 -19.47 3.73
C LYS A 90 6.64 -18.53 4.69
N PRO A 91 7.31 -17.76 5.56
CA PRO A 91 6.60 -16.90 6.52
C PRO A 91 5.60 -15.96 5.84
N ILE A 92 4.54 -15.58 6.56
CA ILE A 92 3.53 -14.65 6.05
C ILE A 92 4.17 -13.28 5.86
N THR A 93 4.09 -12.75 4.64
CA THR A 93 4.60 -11.41 4.34
C THR A 93 3.57 -10.37 4.72
N PHE A 94 3.83 -9.60 5.78
CA PHE A 94 3.03 -8.43 6.14
C PHE A 94 3.49 -7.21 5.34
N VAL A 95 2.64 -6.78 4.41
CA VAL A 95 2.95 -5.65 3.53
C VAL A 95 2.55 -4.34 4.20
N THR A 96 3.55 -3.60 4.67
CA THR A 96 3.35 -2.29 5.29
C THR A 96 4.60 -1.43 5.15
N GLY A 97 4.40 -0.14 4.88
CA GLY A 97 5.44 0.89 5.00
C GLY A 97 5.42 1.60 6.35
N ASN A 98 4.46 1.30 7.23
CA ASN A 98 4.24 2.03 8.48
C ASN A 98 4.79 1.25 9.68
N ALA A 99 5.91 1.72 10.24
CA ALA A 99 6.58 1.10 11.37
C ALA A 99 5.71 1.03 12.64
N LYS A 100 4.83 2.01 12.87
CA LYS A 100 3.92 2.02 14.03
C LYS A 100 2.84 0.95 13.89
N LYS A 101 2.27 0.77 12.69
CA LYS A 101 1.34 -0.35 12.40
C LYS A 101 2.00 -1.70 12.64
N LEU A 102 3.23 -1.88 12.13
CA LEU A 102 4.01 -3.10 12.36
C LEU A 102 4.23 -3.38 13.85
N ALA A 103 4.54 -2.35 14.64
CA ALA A 103 4.73 -2.48 16.08
C ALA A 103 3.43 -2.92 16.79
N GLU A 104 2.28 -2.32 16.44
CA GLU A 104 0.99 -2.73 17.01
C GLU A 104 0.61 -4.17 16.61
N VAL A 105 0.78 -4.54 15.34
CA VAL A 105 0.51 -5.91 14.88
C VAL A 105 1.37 -6.92 15.61
N ARG A 106 2.67 -6.66 15.76
CA ARG A 106 3.57 -7.55 16.52
C ARG A 106 3.19 -7.65 17.99
N ALA A 107 2.77 -6.54 18.61
CA ALA A 107 2.33 -6.56 20.01
C ALA A 107 1.06 -7.38 20.21
N ILE A 108 0.14 -7.40 19.24
CA ILE A 108 -1.13 -8.13 19.33
C ILE A 108 -0.97 -9.61 18.92
N VAL A 109 -0.25 -9.87 17.83
CA VAL A 109 -0.06 -11.23 17.28
C VAL A 109 0.94 -12.04 18.09
N GLY A 110 1.98 -11.40 18.63
CA GLY A 110 3.06 -12.10 19.31
C GLY A 110 3.79 -13.08 18.38
N GLU A 111 4.12 -14.26 18.91
CA GLU A 111 4.82 -15.33 18.18
C GLU A 111 3.86 -16.33 17.51
N GLU A 112 2.54 -16.11 17.59
CA GLU A 112 1.53 -17.05 17.08
C GLU A 112 1.56 -17.19 15.54
N LEU A 113 2.03 -16.17 14.82
CA LEU A 113 2.14 -16.18 13.36
C LEU A 113 3.57 -15.82 12.92
N PRO A 114 4.24 -16.67 12.14
CA PRO A 114 5.55 -16.34 11.58
C PRO A 114 5.39 -15.26 10.51
N MET A 115 5.71 -14.02 10.85
CA MET A 115 5.51 -12.86 9.98
C MET A 115 6.83 -12.15 9.65
N VAL A 116 7.04 -11.88 8.37
CA VAL A 116 8.10 -10.97 7.87
C VAL A 116 7.48 -9.72 7.31
N SER A 117 8.05 -8.55 7.60
CA SER A 117 7.54 -7.29 7.04
C SER A 117 8.21 -6.99 5.71
N MET A 118 7.43 -6.63 4.70
CA MET A 118 7.94 -6.16 3.40
C MET A 118 7.30 -4.81 3.07
N LYS A 119 8.10 -3.86 2.61
CA LYS A 119 7.60 -2.59 2.09
C LYS A 119 7.39 -2.75 0.59
N ILE A 120 6.13 -2.70 0.17
CA ILE A 120 5.72 -2.69 -1.23
C ILE A 120 4.92 -1.41 -1.47
N ASP A 121 5.17 -0.73 -2.59
CA ASP A 121 4.42 0.45 -3.00
C ASP A 121 3.17 0.01 -3.77
N LEU A 122 2.06 -0.14 -3.06
CA LEU A 122 0.77 -0.53 -3.62
C LEU A 122 -0.10 0.69 -3.85
N PRO A 123 -0.92 0.71 -4.92
CA PRO A 123 -1.85 1.80 -5.15
C PRO A 123 -2.89 1.89 -4.02
N GLU A 124 -3.20 3.10 -3.58
CA GLU A 124 -4.33 3.38 -2.68
C GLU A 124 -5.61 3.42 -3.53
N LEU A 125 -6.33 2.30 -3.56
CA LEU A 125 -7.51 2.10 -4.40
C LEU A 125 -8.75 2.82 -3.85
N GLN A 126 -9.70 3.10 -4.74
CA GLN A 126 -11.00 3.71 -4.39
C GLN A 126 -12.09 2.65 -4.46
N GLY A 127 -13.08 2.74 -3.57
CA GLY A 127 -14.23 1.83 -3.54
C GLY A 127 -14.69 1.53 -2.12
N GLU A 128 -15.47 0.46 -2.01
CA GLU A 128 -15.91 -0.06 -0.72
C GLU A 128 -14.72 -0.66 0.05
N PRO A 129 -14.68 -0.54 1.40
CA PRO A 129 -13.50 -0.91 2.17
C PRO A 129 -13.01 -2.36 1.96
N GLU A 130 -13.94 -3.31 1.90
CA GLU A 130 -13.59 -4.73 1.72
C GLU A 130 -13.05 -5.03 0.33
N ASP A 131 -13.59 -4.38 -0.70
CA ASP A 131 -13.14 -4.54 -2.09
C ASP A 131 -11.76 -3.93 -2.29
N VAL A 132 -11.52 -2.76 -1.69
CA VAL A 132 -10.20 -2.11 -1.66
C VAL A 132 -9.16 -3.02 -1.01
N SER A 133 -9.46 -3.58 0.17
CA SER A 133 -8.53 -4.48 0.88
C SER A 133 -8.29 -5.78 0.14
N ARG A 134 -9.33 -6.35 -0.49
CA ARG A 134 -9.20 -7.56 -1.29
C ARG A 134 -8.29 -7.33 -2.49
N GLU A 135 -8.52 -6.26 -3.24
CA GLU A 135 -7.71 -5.96 -4.42
C GLU A 135 -6.28 -5.60 -4.05
N LYS A 136 -6.08 -4.81 -2.98
CA LYS A 136 -4.74 -4.57 -2.42
C LYS A 136 -4.01 -5.87 -2.07
N CYS A 137 -4.71 -6.84 -1.48
CA CYS A 137 -4.15 -8.15 -1.15
C CYS A 137 -3.75 -8.92 -2.41
N ARG A 138 -4.58 -8.92 -3.47
CA ARG A 138 -4.24 -9.57 -4.75
C ARG A 138 -2.97 -8.98 -5.38
N LEU A 139 -2.86 -7.66 -5.39
CA LEU A 139 -1.67 -6.96 -5.90
C LEU A 139 -0.44 -7.29 -5.05
N ALA A 140 -0.58 -7.26 -3.73
CA ALA A 140 0.48 -7.61 -2.79
C ALA A 140 0.98 -9.05 -2.97
N ALA A 141 0.06 -10.01 -3.16
CA ALA A 141 0.38 -11.43 -3.35
C ALA A 141 1.16 -11.64 -4.66
N LYS A 142 0.74 -10.96 -5.73
CA LYS A 142 1.42 -10.99 -7.04
C LYS A 142 2.86 -10.49 -6.94
N GLU A 143 3.10 -9.44 -6.15
CA GLU A 143 4.44 -8.85 -6.01
C GLU A 143 5.32 -9.60 -5.00
N SER A 144 4.75 -10.11 -3.90
CA SER A 144 5.49 -10.88 -2.89
C SER A 144 5.81 -12.32 -3.32
N GLY A 145 5.02 -12.90 -4.23
CA GLY A 145 5.20 -14.27 -4.72
C GLY A 145 4.93 -15.35 -3.67
N GLY A 146 4.13 -15.06 -2.64
CA GLY A 146 3.83 -16.00 -1.57
C GLY A 146 2.72 -15.52 -0.61
N PRO A 147 2.58 -16.19 0.55
CA PRO A 147 1.57 -15.83 1.54
C PRO A 147 1.71 -14.37 1.97
N VAL A 148 0.62 -13.62 1.88
CA VAL A 148 0.63 -12.19 2.16
C VAL A 148 -0.51 -11.80 3.08
N LEU A 149 -0.23 -10.83 3.94
CA LEU A 149 -1.20 -10.16 4.79
C LEU A 149 -1.08 -8.66 4.53
N VAL A 150 -2.19 -8.01 4.19
CA VAL A 150 -2.27 -6.55 4.05
C VAL A 150 -3.23 -5.98 5.07
N GLU A 151 -3.09 -4.69 5.35
CA GLU A 151 -3.95 -3.96 6.28
C GLU A 151 -4.42 -2.64 5.67
N ASP A 152 -5.72 -2.37 5.77
CA ASP A 152 -6.31 -1.05 5.58
C ASP A 152 -7.02 -0.57 6.83
N THR A 153 -7.01 0.74 7.02
CA THR A 153 -7.64 1.40 8.16
C THR A 153 -8.54 2.52 7.64
N SER A 154 -9.76 2.57 8.15
CA SER A 154 -10.75 3.58 7.81
C SER A 154 -11.27 4.25 9.07
N LEU A 155 -11.61 5.53 8.95
CA LEU A 155 -12.38 6.25 9.96
C LEU A 155 -13.67 6.76 9.29
N CYS A 156 -14.80 6.26 9.76
CA CYS A 156 -16.08 6.38 9.10
C CYS A 156 -17.03 7.22 9.95
N PHE A 157 -17.51 8.36 9.44
CA PHE A 157 -18.45 9.20 10.17
C PHE A 157 -19.87 8.83 9.76
N ASN A 158 -20.73 8.50 10.73
CA ASN A 158 -22.09 8.04 10.45
C ASN A 158 -22.92 9.13 9.77
N ALA A 159 -22.77 10.39 10.21
CA ALA A 159 -23.40 11.56 9.60
C ALA A 159 -23.02 11.78 8.11
N LEU A 160 -21.89 11.23 7.66
CA LEU A 160 -21.42 11.32 6.28
C LEU A 160 -21.51 9.96 5.55
N ASN A 161 -22.39 9.08 6.00
CA ASN A 161 -22.58 7.73 5.43
C ASN A 161 -21.25 6.94 5.31
N GLY A 162 -20.39 7.05 6.32
CA GLY A 162 -19.14 6.32 6.41
C GLY A 162 -17.92 7.00 5.77
N LEU A 163 -18.07 8.17 5.15
CA LEU A 163 -16.94 9.00 4.74
C LEU A 163 -16.27 9.67 5.96
N PRO A 164 -14.95 9.99 5.90
CA PRO A 164 -14.03 9.80 4.78
C PRO A 164 -13.61 8.35 4.52
N GLY A 165 -13.81 7.44 5.48
CA GLY A 165 -13.63 6.00 5.27
C GLY A 165 -12.20 5.64 4.87
N VAL A 166 -12.05 4.89 3.77
CA VAL A 166 -10.74 4.50 3.20
C VAL A 166 -9.87 5.70 2.80
N TYR A 167 -10.48 6.88 2.60
CA TYR A 167 -9.76 8.09 2.20
C TYR A 167 -9.18 8.87 3.38
N ILE A 168 -9.34 8.40 4.62
CA ILE A 168 -8.99 9.14 5.84
C ILE A 168 -7.56 9.69 5.85
N LYS A 169 -6.59 8.99 5.25
CA LYS A 169 -5.21 9.47 5.12
C LYS A 169 -5.15 10.84 4.43
N TRP A 170 -5.79 10.97 3.28
CA TRP A 170 -5.80 12.18 2.47
C TRP A 170 -6.56 13.32 3.15
N PHE A 171 -7.65 13.00 3.84
CA PHE A 171 -8.37 13.99 4.64
C PHE A 171 -7.49 14.49 5.79
N LEU A 172 -6.88 13.58 6.56
CA LEU A 172 -5.99 13.99 7.65
C LEU A 172 -4.81 14.85 7.15
N GLU A 173 -4.18 14.48 6.03
CA GLU A 173 -3.07 15.25 5.44
C GLU A 173 -3.54 16.62 4.91
N GLY A 174 -4.72 16.70 4.30
CA GLY A 174 -5.22 17.91 3.66
C GLY A 174 -5.83 18.92 4.63
N ILE A 175 -6.60 18.46 5.63
CA ILE A 175 -7.36 19.34 6.53
C ILE A 175 -6.95 19.22 8.01
N GLY A 176 -6.07 18.28 8.36
CA GLY A 176 -5.59 18.09 9.73
C GLY A 176 -6.66 17.60 10.71
N HIS A 177 -6.28 17.43 11.97
CA HIS A 177 -7.20 16.98 13.03
C HIS A 177 -8.36 17.96 13.27
N GLU A 178 -8.08 19.27 13.23
CA GLU A 178 -9.13 20.29 13.37
C GLU A 178 -10.12 20.23 12.20
N GLY A 179 -9.62 20.08 10.97
CA GLY A 179 -10.48 19.91 9.80
C GLY A 179 -11.38 18.69 9.89
N LEU A 180 -10.85 17.55 10.35
CA LEU A 180 -11.66 16.33 10.56
C LEU A 180 -12.81 16.57 11.54
N ASN A 181 -12.59 17.35 12.60
CA ASN A 181 -13.66 17.74 13.53
C ASN A 181 -14.65 18.70 12.84
N ASN A 182 -14.15 19.70 12.13
CA ASN A 182 -14.95 20.72 11.44
C ASN A 182 -15.86 20.12 10.34
N MET A 183 -15.47 19.00 9.72
CA MET A 183 -16.33 18.28 8.78
C MET A 183 -17.70 17.92 9.35
N LEU A 184 -17.80 17.74 10.67
CA LEU A 184 -19.03 17.38 11.36
C LEU A 184 -19.74 18.56 12.01
N MET A 185 -19.24 19.79 11.90
CA MET A 185 -19.78 20.96 12.61
C MET A 185 -21.27 21.22 12.33
N ALA A 186 -21.71 20.99 11.08
CA ALA A 186 -23.10 21.22 10.67
C ALA A 186 -24.07 20.08 11.05
N TYR A 187 -23.56 18.97 11.59
CA TYR A 187 -24.36 17.79 11.90
C TYR A 187 -24.65 17.74 13.40
N GLY A 188 -25.80 17.21 13.82
CA GLY A 188 -26.03 16.90 15.25
C GLY A 188 -25.29 15.63 15.67
N ASP A 189 -25.28 14.63 14.78
CA ASP A 189 -24.60 13.36 14.98
C ASP A 189 -23.07 13.53 14.89
N LYS A 190 -22.37 12.93 15.85
CA LYS A 190 -20.91 12.87 15.96
C LYS A 190 -20.40 11.43 16.02
N SER A 191 -21.31 10.46 15.96
CA SER A 191 -20.96 9.05 16.01
C SER A 191 -20.14 8.66 14.78
N ALA A 192 -19.18 7.79 15.01
CA ALA A 192 -18.26 7.30 14.02
C ALA A 192 -17.77 5.92 14.42
N TYR A 193 -17.20 5.20 13.47
CA TYR A 193 -16.50 3.96 13.76
C TYR A 193 -15.13 3.95 13.12
N ALA A 194 -14.17 3.39 13.86
CA ALA A 194 -12.89 2.99 13.32
C ALA A 194 -13.01 1.58 12.75
N GLN A 195 -12.50 1.35 11.55
CA GLN A 195 -12.48 0.05 10.91
C GLN A 195 -11.06 -0.34 10.51
N CYS A 196 -10.68 -1.56 10.82
CA CYS A 196 -9.47 -2.21 10.30
C CYS A 196 -9.91 -3.40 9.47
N ILE A 197 -9.34 -3.55 8.28
CA ILE A 197 -9.48 -4.76 7.49
C ILE A 197 -8.10 -5.36 7.29
N PHE A 198 -7.93 -6.59 7.76
CA PHE A 198 -6.84 -7.44 7.29
C PHE A 198 -7.34 -8.28 6.12
N ALA A 199 -6.51 -8.42 5.09
CA ALA A 199 -6.78 -9.33 3.99
C ALA A 199 -5.59 -10.26 3.76
N TYR A 200 -5.86 -11.55 3.66
CA TYR A 200 -4.88 -12.62 3.53
C TYR A 200 -5.06 -13.41 2.24
N ALA A 201 -3.97 -13.71 1.54
CA ALA A 201 -3.95 -14.66 0.44
C ALA A 201 -2.77 -15.63 0.58
N LYS A 202 -2.97 -16.90 0.25
CA LYS A 202 -1.90 -17.93 0.27
C LYS A 202 -0.82 -17.67 -0.78
N GLY A 203 -1.15 -16.96 -1.85
CA GLY A 203 -0.21 -16.60 -2.91
C GLY A 203 -0.90 -15.96 -4.12
N PRO A 204 -0.15 -15.69 -5.20
CA PRO A 204 -0.70 -15.15 -6.43
C PRO A 204 -1.85 -16.02 -6.99
N GLY A 205 -2.97 -15.40 -7.33
CA GLY A 205 -4.14 -16.07 -7.92
C GLY A 205 -5.12 -16.69 -6.93
N GLU A 206 -4.78 -16.72 -5.64
CA GLU A 206 -5.67 -17.19 -4.57
C GLU A 206 -6.63 -16.08 -4.14
N GLU A 207 -7.88 -16.45 -3.86
CA GLU A 207 -8.89 -15.47 -3.47
C GLU A 207 -8.63 -14.97 -2.03
N PRO A 208 -8.51 -13.64 -1.80
CA PRO A 208 -8.21 -13.15 -0.47
C PRO A 208 -9.36 -13.31 0.51
N VAL A 209 -9.03 -13.77 1.71
CA VAL A 209 -9.94 -13.80 2.86
C VAL A 209 -9.82 -12.47 3.60
N VAL A 210 -10.96 -11.82 3.88
CA VAL A 210 -11.02 -10.53 4.58
C VAL A 210 -11.47 -10.70 6.03
N PHE A 211 -10.87 -9.94 6.91
CA PHE A 211 -11.17 -9.92 8.34
C PHE A 211 -11.47 -8.49 8.73
N VAL A 212 -12.70 -8.21 9.15
CA VAL A 212 -13.14 -6.85 9.49
C VAL A 212 -13.21 -6.69 11.00
N GLY A 213 -12.46 -5.74 11.56
CA GLY A 213 -12.61 -5.29 12.94
C GLY A 213 -13.16 -3.86 12.97
N ARG A 214 -14.12 -3.60 13.86
CA ARG A 214 -14.72 -2.27 14.06
C ARG A 214 -14.73 -1.88 15.52
N THR A 215 -14.57 -0.60 15.80
CA THR A 215 -14.81 0.00 17.12
C THR A 215 -15.67 1.23 16.95
N GLU A 216 -16.83 1.22 17.61
CA GLU A 216 -17.76 2.35 17.66
C GLU A 216 -17.23 3.45 18.59
N GLY A 217 -17.63 4.68 18.31
CA GLY A 217 -17.20 5.85 19.05
C GLY A 217 -17.78 7.14 18.50
N LYS A 218 -17.08 8.23 18.77
CA LYS A 218 -17.45 9.57 18.31
C LYS A 218 -16.24 10.42 17.97
N ILE A 219 -16.48 11.39 17.08
CA ILE A 219 -15.49 12.40 16.73
C ILE A 219 -15.56 13.56 17.72
N VAL A 220 -14.39 13.92 18.25
CA VAL A 220 -14.21 14.95 19.27
C VAL A 220 -13.08 15.90 18.88
N PRO A 221 -13.00 17.11 19.48
CA PRO A 221 -11.81 17.95 19.33
C PRO A 221 -10.56 17.20 19.73
N ALA A 222 -9.46 17.43 19.00
CA ALA A 222 -8.23 16.68 19.16
C ALA A 222 -7.66 16.77 20.59
N ARG A 223 -7.35 15.63 21.21
CA ARG A 223 -6.67 15.53 22.50
C ARG A 223 -5.61 14.43 22.48
N GLY A 224 -4.56 14.61 23.27
CA GLY A 224 -3.41 13.69 23.32
C GLY A 224 -2.34 13.97 22.24
N PRO A 225 -1.31 13.12 22.11
CA PRO A 225 -0.24 13.25 21.12
C PRO A 225 -0.75 13.18 19.68
N LEU A 226 -0.30 14.09 18.81
CA LEU A 226 -0.73 14.18 17.41
C LEU A 226 0.09 13.32 16.43
N ASP A 227 0.93 12.43 16.94
CA ASP A 227 1.98 11.75 16.18
C ASP A 227 1.51 10.45 15.50
N PHE A 228 0.28 9.99 15.76
CA PHE A 228 -0.26 8.77 15.16
C PHE A 228 -1.66 8.94 14.56
N GLY A 229 -1.69 9.29 13.28
CA GLY A 229 -2.92 9.28 12.48
C GLY A 229 -4.00 10.17 13.09
N TRP A 230 -5.24 9.68 13.05
CA TRP A 230 -6.44 10.37 13.51
C TRP A 230 -6.84 10.01 14.96
N ASP A 231 -6.01 9.24 15.67
CA ASP A 231 -6.25 8.84 17.06
C ASP A 231 -6.68 10.01 17.99
N PRO A 232 -6.13 11.24 17.85
CA PRO A 232 -6.53 12.36 18.70
C PRO A 232 -7.98 12.80 18.57
N VAL A 233 -8.64 12.51 17.45
CA VAL A 233 -10.02 12.98 17.19
C VAL A 233 -11.07 11.89 17.39
N PHE A 234 -10.67 10.66 17.72
CA PHE A 234 -11.58 9.54 17.91
C PHE A 234 -11.63 9.12 19.38
N GLN A 235 -12.82 9.21 19.97
CA GLN A 235 -13.11 8.71 21.32
C GLN A 235 -13.96 7.43 21.19
N PRO A 236 -13.42 6.25 21.55
CA PRO A 236 -14.18 5.01 21.50
C PRO A 236 -15.29 4.99 22.55
N ASP A 237 -16.38 4.30 22.24
CA ASP A 237 -17.48 4.12 23.19
C ASP A 237 -17.01 3.41 24.47
N GLY A 238 -17.58 3.81 25.61
CA GLY A 238 -17.18 3.29 26.92
C GLY A 238 -15.93 3.95 27.52
N HIS A 239 -15.32 4.93 26.85
CA HIS A 239 -14.16 5.67 27.34
C HIS A 239 -14.35 7.19 27.22
N ASP A 240 -13.75 7.95 28.14
CA ASP A 240 -13.69 9.42 28.11
C ASP A 240 -12.42 9.98 27.45
N LYS A 241 -11.51 9.09 27.08
CA LYS A 241 -10.22 9.39 26.46
C LYS A 241 -10.25 9.12 24.96
N THR A 242 -9.53 9.92 24.18
CA THR A 242 -9.27 9.62 22.76
C THR A 242 -8.31 8.43 22.64
N TYR A 243 -8.22 7.81 21.47
CA TYR A 243 -7.20 6.77 21.23
C TYR A 243 -5.78 7.26 21.51
N ALA A 244 -5.49 8.55 21.27
CA ALA A 244 -4.17 9.11 21.55
C ALA A 244 -3.90 9.28 23.06
N GLU A 245 -4.94 9.39 23.88
CA GLU A 245 -4.84 9.52 25.35
C GLU A 245 -4.84 8.16 26.08
N LEU A 246 -5.17 7.07 25.39
CA LEU A 246 -5.17 5.72 25.95
C LEU A 246 -3.76 5.13 25.99
N ASP A 247 -3.49 4.36 27.06
CA ASP A 247 -2.32 3.49 27.10
C ASP A 247 -2.40 2.46 25.97
N LYS A 248 -1.25 2.07 25.43
CA LYS A 248 -1.17 1.20 24.25
C LYS A 248 -1.85 -0.15 24.49
N GLU A 249 -1.71 -0.70 25.68
CA GLU A 249 -2.27 -1.99 26.08
C GLU A 249 -3.80 -1.93 26.09
N ILE A 250 -4.37 -0.83 26.63
CA ILE A 250 -5.82 -0.59 26.65
C ILE A 250 -6.33 -0.38 25.23
N LYS A 251 -5.67 0.48 24.45
CA LYS A 251 -6.03 0.72 23.05
C LYS A 251 -6.04 -0.60 22.27
N ASN A 252 -4.99 -1.40 22.37
CA ASN A 252 -4.87 -2.65 21.63
C ASN A 252 -6.02 -3.63 21.92
N SER A 253 -6.49 -3.72 23.18
CA SER A 253 -7.57 -4.63 23.57
C SER A 253 -8.95 -4.22 23.07
N ILE A 254 -9.20 -2.92 22.85
CA ILE A 254 -10.50 -2.43 22.35
C ILE A 254 -10.49 -2.05 20.87
N SER A 255 -9.30 -1.95 20.26
CA SER A 255 -9.13 -1.38 18.92
C SER A 255 -9.73 -2.25 17.82
N HIS A 256 -10.23 -1.57 16.80
CA HIS A 256 -10.58 -2.12 15.50
C HIS A 256 -9.49 -3.02 14.91
N ARG A 257 -8.20 -2.66 15.07
CA ARG A 257 -7.05 -3.49 14.68
C ARG A 257 -6.96 -4.77 15.49
N GLY A 258 -7.05 -4.69 16.83
CA GLY A 258 -7.09 -5.85 17.73
C GLY A 258 -8.21 -6.82 17.38
N ARG A 259 -9.44 -6.31 17.27
CA ARG A 259 -10.63 -7.10 16.87
C ARG A 259 -10.47 -7.78 15.51
N SER A 260 -9.81 -7.11 14.56
CA SER A 260 -9.53 -7.71 13.25
C SER A 260 -8.47 -8.79 13.33
N LEU A 261 -7.43 -8.60 14.14
CA LEU A 261 -6.36 -9.59 14.35
C LEU A 261 -6.84 -10.82 15.12
N GLU A 262 -7.79 -10.68 16.04
CA GLU A 262 -8.44 -11.84 16.68
C GLU A 262 -9.10 -12.75 15.65
N LYS A 263 -9.75 -12.18 14.62
CA LYS A 263 -10.33 -12.94 13.51
C LYS A 263 -9.26 -13.61 12.65
N VAL A 264 -8.13 -12.92 12.40
CA VAL A 264 -6.97 -13.51 11.70
C VAL A 264 -6.44 -14.72 12.48
N LYS A 265 -6.25 -14.59 13.81
CA LYS A 265 -5.80 -15.68 14.68
C LYS A 265 -6.77 -16.87 14.66
N ALA A 266 -8.06 -16.60 14.80
CA ALA A 266 -9.10 -17.63 14.74
C ALA A 266 -9.06 -18.39 13.41
N TYR A 267 -8.94 -17.68 12.29
CA TYR A 267 -8.84 -18.29 10.96
C TYR A 267 -7.67 -19.25 10.83
N PHE A 268 -6.46 -18.88 11.29
CA PHE A 268 -5.30 -19.77 11.22
C PHE A 268 -5.38 -20.95 12.19
N LYS A 269 -6.06 -20.79 13.33
CA LYS A 269 -6.33 -21.90 14.26
C LYS A 269 -7.30 -22.92 13.65
N GLU A 270 -8.32 -22.46 12.95
CA GLU A 270 -9.30 -23.30 12.26
C GLU A 270 -8.78 -23.89 10.95
N ASN A 271 -7.82 -23.22 10.32
CA ASN A 271 -7.22 -23.62 9.05
C ASN A 271 -5.68 -23.74 9.16
N PRO A 272 -5.13 -24.73 9.89
CA PRO A 272 -3.68 -24.91 10.01
C PRO A 272 -2.98 -25.10 8.67
N SER A 273 -3.68 -25.59 7.63
CA SER A 273 -3.17 -25.72 6.25
C SER A 273 -3.11 -24.39 5.48
N ALA A 274 -3.58 -23.30 6.07
CA ALA A 274 -3.35 -21.94 5.60
C ALA A 274 -2.07 -21.33 6.19
N LEU A 275 -1.53 -21.91 7.27
CA LEU A 275 -0.17 -21.57 7.65
C LEU A 275 0.79 -22.13 6.59
N PRO A 276 1.81 -21.34 6.21
CA PRO A 276 2.85 -21.80 5.31
C PRO A 276 3.60 -23.00 5.86
#